data_AF-A0AAV4GDW5-F1
#
_entry.id   AF-A0AAV4GDW5-F1
#
_cell.length_a   1.000
_cell.length_b   1.000
_cell.length_c   1.000
_cell.angle_alpha   90.00
_cell.angle_beta   90.00
_cell.angle_gamma   90.00
#
_symmetry.space_group_name_H-M   'P 1'
#
loop_
_entity.id
_entity.type
_entity.pdbx_description
1 polymer ?
#
loop_
_entity_poly.entity_id
_entity_poly.type
_entity_poly.pdbx_seq_one_letter_code
_entity_poly.pdbx_strand_id
1 'polypeptide(L)'
;MIKEASWRYTPKNFDKDGMGQMYLHAAQVSVLRSANAQRRGRRPVSVVVRVPSVTMATVPHVVLSAVGRVQLGRRASGLTSAHARLDMSAGGATVVTTCNPQCLHGGACVRPNLCRCFSGYTGDYCQTSLCSEPCDHGGRCIGNNRCLCRYGYSGSQCQIVACGRRCQNGGRCVGSNRCRCPKGFQGKLCETPICSPPCVNGGTCLRPGVCACPLGYQGQRCQEAVCSPVCQNQGRCLRYNTCKCVPGYTGHRCQTPVCRPVCMNQGRCVGPNQCLCTSGWTGLRCDQPVCRPFCKNGGLCVMPDVCSCPRGYIGADCSRLVVVVVVVVVVVVVVVVAKFFQIVFFILLCHAYFNYRIWLQCYIIIKHESRSVEHIEFFNTAHGFTGVSIGSMRYGLPSEGRSP
;
A
#
# COMPACT_ATOMS: atom_id res chain seq x y z
N MET A 1 -74.07 59.38 24.89
CA MET A 1 -72.88 59.39 24.00
C MET A 1 -73.14 60.39 22.90
N ILE A 2 -72.38 61.49 22.85
CA ILE A 2 -72.40 62.46 21.74
C ILE A 2 -71.48 61.87 20.67
N LYS A 3 -72.00 61.64 19.47
CA LYS A 3 -71.29 60.85 18.45
C LYS A 3 -70.48 61.67 17.45
N GLU A 4 -70.63 62.98 17.35
CA GLU A 4 -69.73 63.86 16.60
C GLU A 4 -70.15 65.32 16.80
N ALA A 5 -69.17 66.24 16.91
CA ALA A 5 -69.38 67.69 16.90
C ALA A 5 -68.43 68.29 15.85
N SER A 6 -68.97 69.00 14.87
CA SER A 6 -68.17 69.70 13.86
C SER A 6 -67.87 71.13 14.31
N TRP A 7 -66.59 71.51 14.28
CA TRP A 7 -66.12 72.83 14.69
C TRP A 7 -65.66 73.61 13.46
N ARG A 8 -66.11 74.86 13.27
CA ARG A 8 -65.55 75.79 12.29
C ARG A 8 -64.75 76.87 13.00
N TYR A 9 -63.55 77.14 12.49
CA TYR A 9 -62.68 78.23 12.92
C TYR A 9 -62.81 79.41 11.95
N THR A 10 -62.91 80.64 12.49
CA THR A 10 -62.67 81.87 11.75
C THR A 10 -61.71 82.74 12.54
N PRO A 11 -60.50 83.04 12.03
CA PRO A 11 -59.59 83.99 12.68
C PRO A 11 -60.14 85.42 12.55
N LYS A 12 -60.13 86.19 13.64
CA LYS A 12 -60.04 87.65 13.60
C LYS A 12 -58.72 88.06 14.24
N ASN A 13 -58.10 89.10 13.69
CA ASN A 13 -56.76 89.59 14.03
C ASN A 13 -56.52 89.72 15.54
N PHE A 14 -55.33 89.32 15.98
CA PHE A 14 -54.84 89.54 17.34
C PHE A 14 -54.37 90.99 17.50
N ASP A 15 -54.84 91.68 18.55
CA ASP A 15 -54.22 92.93 19.02
C ASP A 15 -52.97 92.64 19.87
N LYS A 16 -52.10 93.66 19.99
CA LYS A 16 -50.71 93.56 20.48
C LYS A 16 -50.49 93.08 21.92
N ASP A 17 -51.55 92.79 22.67
CA ASP A 17 -51.46 92.18 24.01
C ASP A 17 -51.84 90.68 24.03
N GLY A 18 -51.96 90.04 22.87
CA GLY A 18 -52.03 88.57 22.76
C GLY A 18 -53.32 87.92 23.29
N MET A 19 -54.37 88.68 23.58
CA MET A 19 -55.70 88.13 23.90
C MET A 19 -56.55 87.99 22.63
N GLY A 20 -56.57 86.79 22.05
CA GLY A 20 -57.56 86.41 21.03
C GLY A 20 -58.79 85.78 21.68
N GLN A 21 -59.99 86.29 21.39
CA GLN A 21 -61.23 85.63 21.80
C GLN A 21 -61.57 84.46 20.86
N MET A 22 -61.79 83.27 21.43
CA MET A 22 -62.28 82.09 20.70
C MET A 22 -63.78 81.91 20.95
N TYR A 23 -64.57 81.85 19.88
CA TYR A 23 -65.98 81.46 19.92
C TYR A 23 -66.16 80.10 19.25
N LEU A 24 -66.79 79.15 19.95
CA LEU A 24 -67.10 77.82 19.42
C LEU A 24 -68.62 77.69 19.28
N HIS A 25 -69.12 77.56 18.04
CA HIS A 25 -70.52 77.20 17.78
C HIS A 25 -70.65 75.68 17.67
N ALA A 26 -71.49 75.07 18.50
CA ALA A 26 -71.83 73.65 18.39
C ALA A 26 -73.11 73.47 17.55
N ALA A 27 -72.99 72.86 16.37
CA ALA A 27 -74.14 72.44 15.58
C ALA A 27 -74.55 71.01 15.96
N GLN A 28 -75.69 70.89 16.66
CA GLN A 28 -76.45 69.67 17.00
C GLN A 28 -75.83 68.69 18.03
N VAL A 29 -76.55 68.45 19.13
CA VAL A 29 -76.27 67.40 20.12
C VAL A 29 -77.51 66.52 20.28
N SER A 30 -77.42 65.24 19.89
CA SER A 30 -78.49 64.25 20.07
C SER A 30 -78.19 63.32 21.26
N VAL A 31 -79.17 63.20 22.17
CA VAL A 31 -79.08 62.40 23.41
C VAL A 31 -79.81 61.07 23.21
N LEU A 32 -79.06 59.96 23.09
CA LEU A 32 -79.63 58.61 23.00
C LEU A 32 -79.99 58.07 24.40
N ARG A 33 -81.28 58.22 24.73
CA ARG A 33 -82.14 57.58 25.74
C ARG A 33 -81.68 57.42 27.20
N SER A 34 -82.67 57.71 28.04
CA SER A 34 -82.76 57.73 29.49
C SER A 34 -83.06 56.34 30.05
N ALA A 35 -82.28 55.87 31.03
CA ALA A 35 -82.74 54.84 31.96
C ALA A 35 -83.33 55.53 33.20
N ASN A 36 -84.60 55.25 33.47
CA ASN A 36 -85.36 55.73 34.62
C ASN A 36 -84.62 55.45 35.93
N ALA A 37 -84.29 56.49 36.67
CA ALA A 37 -84.16 56.42 38.11
C ALA A 37 -84.99 57.57 38.68
N GLN A 38 -86.17 57.27 39.19
CA GLN A 38 -87.02 58.23 39.88
C GLN A 38 -86.41 58.50 41.27
N ARG A 39 -86.55 59.75 41.72
CA ARG A 39 -86.51 60.23 43.13
C ARG A 39 -85.18 60.71 43.73
N ARG A 40 -85.23 62.02 44.03
CA ARG A 40 -84.62 62.83 45.11
C ARG A 40 -83.09 62.88 45.25
N GLY A 41 -82.55 64.09 45.05
CA GLY A 41 -81.16 64.46 45.37
C GLY A 41 -80.21 64.51 44.16
N ARG A 42 -80.53 65.26 43.10
CA ARG A 42 -79.77 65.24 41.84
C ARG A 42 -78.84 66.45 41.70
N ARG A 43 -77.56 66.20 41.96
CA ARG A 43 -76.41 67.05 41.59
C ARG A 43 -76.43 67.33 40.07
N PRO A 44 -75.93 68.50 39.61
CA PRO A 44 -75.82 68.79 38.18
C PRO A 44 -74.97 67.73 37.49
N VAL A 45 -75.48 67.18 36.37
CA VAL A 45 -74.73 66.24 35.54
C VAL A 45 -73.56 66.98 34.92
N SER A 46 -72.35 66.70 35.40
CA SER A 46 -71.10 67.22 34.83
C SER A 46 -70.78 66.36 33.61
N VAL A 47 -70.92 66.93 32.40
CA VAL A 47 -70.46 66.24 31.19
C VAL A 47 -69.03 66.72 30.91
N VAL A 48 -68.07 65.81 31.06
CA VAL A 48 -66.70 66.03 30.58
C VAL A 48 -66.70 65.72 29.09
N VAL A 49 -66.59 66.74 28.26
CA VAL A 49 -66.42 66.57 26.81
C VAL A 49 -64.94 66.72 26.51
N ARG A 50 -64.31 65.70 25.92
CA ARG A 50 -62.99 65.85 25.30
C ARG A 50 -63.19 66.56 23.96
N VAL A 51 -62.62 67.74 23.83
CA VAL A 51 -62.50 68.41 22.53
C VAL A 51 -61.29 67.81 21.81
N PRO A 52 -61.37 67.50 20.49
CA PRO A 52 -60.22 67.01 19.75
C PRO A 52 -59.09 68.05 19.75
N SER A 53 -57.85 67.57 19.79
CA SER A 53 -56.63 68.36 19.77
C SER A 53 -56.54 69.18 18.48
N VAL A 54 -56.39 70.50 18.61
CA VAL A 54 -56.15 71.38 17.45
C VAL A 54 -54.64 71.64 17.36
N THR A 55 -54.02 71.21 16.26
CA THR A 55 -52.65 71.59 15.91
C THR A 55 -52.66 73.00 15.30
N MET A 56 -51.98 73.96 15.92
CA MET A 56 -51.75 75.27 15.29
C MET A 56 -50.73 75.15 14.17
N ALA A 57 -51.05 75.69 12.99
CA ALA A 57 -50.22 75.58 11.77
C ALA A 57 -48.86 76.29 11.87
N THR A 58 -48.57 77.02 12.95
CA THR A 58 -47.31 77.79 13.11
C THR A 58 -46.35 77.21 14.15
N VAL A 59 -46.70 76.15 14.91
CA VAL A 59 -45.78 75.47 15.84
C VAL A 59 -46.12 73.97 15.94
N PRO A 60 -45.32 73.05 15.39
CA PRO A 60 -45.76 71.67 15.13
C PRO A 60 -45.78 70.71 16.34
N HIS A 61 -45.62 71.19 17.58
CA HIS A 61 -45.54 70.30 18.77
C HIS A 61 -46.38 70.71 19.99
N VAL A 62 -47.29 71.67 19.87
CA VAL A 62 -48.15 72.06 20.99
C VAL A 62 -49.48 71.31 20.89
N VAL A 63 -49.66 70.27 21.70
CA VAL A 63 -50.96 69.60 21.89
C VAL A 63 -51.63 70.19 23.13
N LEU A 64 -52.54 71.15 22.94
CA LEU A 64 -53.35 71.68 24.05
C LEU A 64 -54.49 70.70 24.36
N SER A 65 -54.48 70.10 25.55
CA SER A 65 -55.63 69.36 26.08
C SER A 65 -56.38 70.24 27.08
N ALA A 66 -57.53 70.77 26.68
CA ALA A 66 -58.39 71.56 27.56
C ALA A 66 -59.42 70.65 28.25
N VAL A 67 -59.56 70.77 29.58
CA VAL A 67 -60.64 70.16 30.35
C VAL A 67 -61.51 71.29 30.91
N GLY A 68 -62.69 71.51 30.33
CA GLY A 68 -63.68 72.48 30.80
C GLY A 68 -64.86 71.80 31.50
N ARG A 69 -65.44 72.46 32.53
CA ARG A 69 -66.74 72.08 33.10
C ARG A 69 -67.84 72.92 32.45
N VAL A 70 -68.85 72.27 31.88
CA VAL A 70 -70.05 72.94 31.35
C VAL A 70 -71.18 72.84 32.38
N GLN A 71 -71.73 73.98 32.83
CA GLN A 71 -72.95 74.03 33.64
C GLN A 71 -74.14 74.35 32.72
N LEU A 72 -75.14 73.47 32.68
CA LEU A 72 -76.37 73.65 31.89
C LEU A 72 -77.51 74.18 32.79
N GLY A 73 -77.92 75.44 32.57
CA GLY A 73 -79.12 76.05 33.17
C GLY A 73 -80.41 75.65 32.43
N ARG A 74 -81.56 75.65 33.12
CA ARG A 74 -82.85 75.09 32.64
C ARG A 74 -83.62 75.99 31.65
N ARG A 75 -84.22 75.32 30.66
CA ARG A 75 -85.28 75.67 29.69
C ARG A 75 -85.93 77.07 29.79
N ALA A 76 -85.85 77.80 28.67
CA ALA A 76 -87.01 78.37 27.98
C ALA A 76 -86.69 78.48 26.47
N SER A 77 -87.73 78.35 25.66
CA SER A 77 -87.75 78.27 24.19
C SER A 77 -86.97 79.40 23.49
N GLY A 78 -86.22 79.08 22.44
CA GLY A 78 -85.53 80.07 21.59
C GLY A 78 -84.02 80.13 21.81
N LEU A 79 -83.29 80.44 20.73
CA LEU A 79 -81.82 80.48 20.66
C LEU A 79 -81.22 81.19 21.89
N THR A 80 -80.41 80.47 22.66
CA THR A 80 -79.54 81.10 23.66
C THR A 80 -78.12 80.56 23.50
N SER A 81 -77.20 81.47 23.19
CA SER A 81 -75.76 81.28 23.21
C SER A 81 -75.31 81.02 24.65
N ALA A 82 -74.79 79.83 24.91
CA ALA A 82 -74.13 79.53 26.18
C ALA A 82 -72.69 80.10 26.13
N HIS A 83 -72.42 81.14 26.91
CA HIS A 83 -71.06 81.64 27.12
C HIS A 83 -70.37 80.80 28.21
N ALA A 84 -69.34 80.03 27.82
CA ALA A 84 -68.46 79.35 28.76
C ALA A 84 -67.18 80.18 28.95
N ARG A 85 -66.87 80.59 30.18
CA ARG A 85 -65.57 81.18 30.54
C ARG A 85 -64.57 80.03 30.71
N LEU A 86 -63.49 80.04 29.92
CA LEU A 86 -62.36 79.14 30.10
C LEU A 86 -61.22 79.94 30.73
N ASP A 87 -60.96 79.73 32.01
CA ASP A 87 -59.74 80.24 32.64
C ASP A 87 -58.57 79.33 32.21
N MET A 88 -57.75 79.80 31.28
CA MET A 88 -56.51 79.13 30.89
C MET A 88 -55.42 79.45 31.91
N SER A 89 -55.09 78.49 32.79
CA SER A 89 -53.83 78.54 33.52
C SER A 89 -52.70 78.06 32.62
N ALA A 90 -51.71 78.92 32.39
CA ALA A 90 -50.48 78.56 31.70
C ALA A 90 -49.68 77.55 32.55
N GLY A 91 -49.97 76.25 32.36
CA GLY A 91 -49.10 75.17 32.83
C GLY A 91 -47.82 75.17 32.00
N GLY A 92 -46.67 75.36 32.66
CA GLY A 92 -45.36 75.53 32.03
C GLY A 92 -45.04 74.47 30.99
N ALA A 93 -44.41 74.91 29.90
CA ALA A 93 -43.87 74.04 28.86
C ALA A 93 -42.85 73.06 29.48
N THR A 94 -43.18 71.76 29.49
CA THR A 94 -42.18 70.73 29.74
C THR A 94 -41.42 70.51 28.44
N VAL A 95 -40.14 70.91 28.42
CA VAL A 95 -39.24 70.62 27.30
C VAL A 95 -38.99 69.11 27.30
N VAL A 96 -39.60 68.38 26.37
CA VAL A 96 -39.20 66.99 26.11
C VAL A 96 -37.83 67.04 25.45
N THR A 97 -36.79 66.62 26.15
CA THR A 97 -35.42 66.55 25.62
C THR A 97 -35.33 65.41 24.61
N THR A 98 -35.59 65.71 23.33
CA THR A 98 -35.41 64.79 22.21
C THR A 98 -34.04 65.01 21.56
N CYS A 99 -33.34 63.91 21.27
CA CYS A 99 -32.08 63.93 20.52
C CYS A 99 -32.31 63.33 19.14
N ASN A 100 -31.87 64.03 18.09
CA ASN A 100 -31.86 63.53 16.72
C ASN A 100 -30.50 63.87 16.09
N PRO A 101 -29.57 62.91 15.92
CA PRO A 101 -29.74 61.45 16.04
C PRO A 101 -29.93 60.93 17.47
N GLN A 102 -30.46 59.71 17.61
CA GLN A 102 -30.62 59.06 18.91
C GLN A 102 -29.27 58.69 19.53
N CYS A 103 -29.16 58.81 20.86
CA CYS A 103 -27.97 58.40 21.59
C CYS A 103 -27.81 56.86 21.54
N LEU A 104 -26.66 56.38 21.07
CA LEU A 104 -26.34 54.96 20.95
C LEU A 104 -25.80 54.38 22.26
N HIS A 105 -25.69 53.04 22.31
CA HIS A 105 -25.13 52.27 23.45
C HIS A 105 -25.75 52.64 24.81
N GLY A 106 -27.04 53.00 24.80
CA GLY A 106 -27.81 53.36 25.99
C GLY A 106 -27.62 54.79 26.49
N GLY A 107 -26.88 55.66 25.80
CA GLY A 107 -26.66 57.05 26.25
C GLY A 107 -27.94 57.82 26.58
N ALA A 108 -27.89 58.70 27.59
CA ALA A 108 -29.03 59.51 28.01
C ALA A 108 -29.04 60.86 27.28
N CYS A 109 -30.16 61.22 26.65
CA CYS A 109 -30.35 62.55 26.06
C CYS A 109 -30.56 63.58 27.18
N VAL A 110 -29.60 64.47 27.39
CA VAL A 110 -29.65 65.46 28.50
C VAL A 110 -30.16 66.82 28.06
N ARG A 111 -29.94 67.18 26.78
CA ARG A 111 -30.44 68.40 26.13
C ARG A 111 -30.63 68.12 24.63
N PRO A 112 -31.36 68.96 23.87
CA PRO A 112 -31.49 68.78 22.42
C PRO A 112 -30.12 68.57 21.76
N ASN A 113 -29.97 67.46 21.04
CA ASN A 113 -28.75 67.03 20.35
C ASN A 113 -27.49 66.86 21.23
N LEU A 114 -27.65 66.70 22.55
CA LEU A 114 -26.55 66.41 23.46
C LEU A 114 -26.79 65.11 24.24
N CYS A 115 -25.97 64.12 23.94
CA CYS A 115 -25.97 62.83 24.60
C CYS A 115 -24.95 62.79 25.75
N ARG A 116 -25.38 62.27 26.90
CA ARG A 116 -24.48 61.86 27.98
C ARG A 116 -24.22 60.37 27.86
N CYS A 117 -22.99 60.01 27.50
CA CYS A 117 -22.61 58.63 27.26
C CYS A 117 -22.43 57.84 28.56
N PHE A 118 -22.79 56.56 28.52
CA PHE A 118 -22.41 55.60 29.55
C PHE A 118 -20.89 55.38 29.53
N SER A 119 -20.34 54.92 30.66
CA SER A 119 -18.92 54.61 30.77
C SER A 119 -18.46 53.71 29.61
N GLY A 120 -17.27 53.98 29.07
CA GLY A 120 -16.72 53.18 27.97
C GLY A 120 -17.27 53.51 26.57
N TYR A 121 -17.99 54.62 26.41
CA TYR A 121 -18.45 55.14 25.10
C TYR A 121 -18.22 56.65 25.00
N THR A 122 -17.97 57.15 23.79
CA THR A 122 -17.70 58.56 23.49
C THR A 122 -18.24 58.95 22.10
N GLY A 123 -18.09 60.22 21.72
CA GLY A 123 -18.63 60.81 20.50
C GLY A 123 -19.97 61.51 20.73
N ASP A 124 -20.37 62.35 19.77
CA ASP A 124 -21.51 63.28 19.86
C ASP A 124 -22.85 62.60 20.20
N TYR A 125 -23.01 61.35 19.77
CA TYR A 125 -24.18 60.52 20.06
C TYR A 125 -23.78 59.13 20.60
N CYS A 126 -22.64 59.05 21.29
CA CYS A 126 -22.12 57.84 21.95
C CYS A 126 -21.83 56.67 21.00
N GLN A 127 -21.45 56.97 19.76
CA GLN A 127 -21.19 55.99 18.71
C GLN A 127 -19.85 55.28 18.85
N THR A 128 -18.87 55.90 19.49
CA THR A 128 -17.50 55.39 19.57
C THR A 128 -17.33 54.59 20.85
N SER A 129 -16.96 53.32 20.73
CA SER A 129 -16.59 52.49 21.87
C SER A 129 -15.19 52.84 22.37
N LEU A 130 -15.03 53.05 23.68
CA LEU A 130 -13.76 53.37 24.32
C LEU A 130 -13.23 52.14 25.08
N CYS A 131 -12.05 51.67 24.69
CA CYS A 131 -11.26 50.69 25.43
C CYS A 131 -9.94 51.36 25.79
N SER A 132 -9.56 51.34 27.07
CA SER A 132 -8.33 51.97 27.56
C SER A 132 -7.09 51.24 27.04
N GLU A 133 -7.21 49.92 26.89
CA GLU A 133 -6.20 49.07 26.26
C GLU A 133 -6.69 48.57 24.88
N PRO A 134 -5.80 48.49 23.89
CA PRO A 134 -6.14 47.95 22.59
C PRO A 134 -6.49 46.46 22.67
N CYS A 135 -7.41 46.00 21.83
CA CYS A 135 -7.74 44.59 21.72
C CYS A 135 -6.63 43.84 20.96
N ASP A 136 -6.07 42.80 21.58
CA ASP A 136 -5.05 41.97 20.95
C ASP A 136 -5.59 41.15 19.77
N HIS A 137 -4.67 40.67 18.93
CA HIS A 137 -4.93 39.72 17.84
C HIS A 137 -6.06 40.14 16.87
N GLY A 138 -6.24 41.46 16.69
CA GLY A 138 -7.24 42.04 15.78
C GLY A 138 -8.68 41.90 16.28
N GLY A 139 -8.88 41.84 17.60
CA GLY A 139 -10.19 41.96 18.24
C GLY A 139 -10.82 43.35 18.04
N ARG A 140 -12.15 43.44 18.13
CA ARG A 140 -12.89 44.70 17.99
C ARG A 140 -13.36 45.20 19.36
N CYS A 141 -13.04 46.44 19.71
CA CYS A 141 -13.54 47.06 20.94
C CYS A 141 -15.08 47.21 20.87
N ILE A 142 -15.78 46.81 21.94
CA ILE A 142 -17.23 46.95 22.07
C ILE A 142 -17.65 47.86 23.24
N GLY A 143 -16.69 48.52 23.88
CA GLY A 143 -16.88 49.45 25.00
C GLY A 143 -16.66 48.79 26.37
N ASN A 144 -16.58 49.61 27.42
CA ASN A 144 -16.33 49.17 28.80
C ASN A 144 -15.09 48.26 28.96
N ASN A 145 -14.01 48.55 28.22
CA ASN A 145 -12.78 47.75 28.22
C ASN A 145 -12.99 46.26 27.86
N ARG A 146 -14.02 45.95 27.07
CA ARG A 146 -14.29 44.61 26.54
C ARG A 146 -14.06 44.56 25.03
N CYS A 147 -13.45 43.46 24.62
CA CYS A 147 -13.17 43.16 23.22
C CYS A 147 -14.02 41.99 22.71
N LEU A 148 -14.54 42.13 21.48
CA LEU A 148 -15.07 41.02 20.71
C LEU A 148 -13.91 40.32 20.00
N CYS A 149 -13.61 39.10 20.43
CA CYS A 149 -12.47 38.34 19.94
C CYS A 149 -12.76 37.63 18.61
N ARG A 150 -11.73 37.58 17.75
CA ARG A 150 -11.75 36.71 16.57
C ARG A 150 -11.72 35.24 16.99
N TYR A 151 -12.18 34.36 16.11
CA TYR A 151 -12.20 32.92 16.35
C TYR A 151 -10.80 32.39 16.73
N GLY A 152 -10.71 31.69 17.88
CA GLY A 152 -9.45 31.17 18.42
C GLY A 152 -8.77 32.05 19.47
N TYR A 153 -9.41 33.14 19.91
CA TYR A 153 -8.94 33.98 21.00
C TYR A 153 -10.07 34.24 22.00
N SER A 154 -9.71 34.48 23.25
CA SER A 154 -10.61 34.67 24.38
C SER A 154 -9.96 35.59 25.43
N GLY A 155 -10.67 35.89 26.51
CA GLY A 155 -10.26 36.89 27.49
C GLY A 155 -10.85 38.26 27.19
N SER A 156 -10.78 39.17 28.17
CA SER A 156 -11.35 40.53 28.08
C SER A 156 -10.73 41.38 26.97
N GLN A 157 -9.46 41.12 26.62
CA GLN A 157 -8.70 41.83 25.59
C GLN A 157 -8.25 40.91 24.46
N CYS A 158 -8.79 39.70 24.35
CA CYS A 158 -8.40 38.71 23.34
C CYS A 158 -6.94 38.25 23.44
N GLN A 159 -6.38 38.34 24.65
CA GLN A 159 -4.99 37.96 24.97
C GLN A 159 -4.82 36.44 25.14
N ILE A 160 -5.91 35.72 25.47
CA ILE A 160 -5.87 34.27 25.72
C ILE A 160 -6.13 33.54 24.41
N VAL A 161 -5.13 32.82 23.89
CA VAL A 161 -5.32 31.94 22.74
C VAL A 161 -6.24 30.78 23.13
N ALA A 162 -7.43 30.71 22.51
CA ALA A 162 -8.43 29.68 22.74
C ALA A 162 -8.25 28.56 21.71
N CYS A 163 -7.68 27.43 22.14
CA CYS A 163 -7.41 26.29 21.28
C CYS A 163 -8.61 25.34 21.30
N GLY A 164 -9.35 25.25 20.18
CA GLY A 164 -10.48 24.33 20.07
C GLY A 164 -10.08 22.85 20.16
N ARG A 165 -8.85 22.50 19.75
CA ARG A 165 -8.25 21.17 19.89
C ARG A 165 -6.87 21.27 20.53
N ARG A 166 -6.54 20.33 21.41
CA ARG A 166 -5.22 20.29 22.09
C ARG A 166 -4.14 19.83 21.11
N CYS A 167 -2.99 20.48 21.16
CA CYS A 167 -1.79 20.02 20.46
C CYS A 167 -1.31 18.70 21.08
N GLN A 168 -0.96 17.73 20.24
CA GLN A 168 -0.43 16.44 20.65
C GLN A 168 1.09 16.51 20.83
N ASN A 169 1.67 15.46 21.43
CA ASN A 169 3.12 15.24 21.54
C ASN A 169 3.92 16.42 22.13
N GLY A 170 3.31 17.21 23.04
CA GLY A 170 3.94 18.37 23.66
C GLY A 170 3.98 19.65 22.81
N GLY A 171 3.18 19.72 21.74
CA GLY A 171 3.05 20.93 20.93
C GLY A 171 2.51 22.12 21.72
N ARG A 172 3.02 23.33 21.43
CA ARG A 172 2.55 24.58 22.02
C ARG A 172 1.50 25.21 21.12
N CYS A 173 0.32 25.50 21.65
CA CYS A 173 -0.71 26.18 20.87
C CYS A 173 -0.34 27.64 20.61
N VAL A 174 -0.49 28.07 19.36
CA VAL A 174 -0.17 29.44 18.91
C VAL A 174 -1.34 30.10 18.16
N GLY A 175 -2.47 29.42 18.03
CA GLY A 175 -3.67 29.95 17.38
C GLY A 175 -4.75 28.89 17.20
N SER A 176 -5.88 29.27 16.59
CA SER A 176 -6.98 28.33 16.31
C SER A 176 -6.52 27.17 15.44
N ASN A 177 -6.53 25.95 15.99
CA ASN A 177 -6.04 24.72 15.34
C ASN A 177 -4.61 24.82 14.76
N ARG A 178 -3.78 25.70 15.33
CA ARG A 178 -2.39 25.89 14.92
C ARG A 178 -1.46 25.64 16.10
N CYS A 179 -0.65 24.60 15.97
CA CYS A 179 0.33 24.20 16.96
C CYS A 179 1.75 24.46 16.45
N ARG A 180 2.62 24.95 17.34
CA ARG A 180 4.06 24.93 17.14
C ARG A 180 4.60 23.60 17.64
N CYS A 181 5.07 22.77 16.71
CA CYS A 181 5.48 21.41 17.02
C CYS A 181 6.91 21.34 17.59
N PRO A 182 7.15 20.42 18.54
CA PRO A 182 8.50 20.12 18.98
C PRO A 182 9.30 19.44 17.87
N LYS A 183 10.63 19.42 18.01
CA LYS A 183 11.52 18.80 17.04
C LYS A 183 11.13 17.33 16.84
N GLY A 184 10.98 16.93 15.57
CA GLY A 184 10.62 15.55 15.21
C GLY A 184 9.11 15.30 15.06
N PHE A 185 8.24 16.31 15.16
CA PHE A 185 6.80 16.17 14.90
C PHE A 185 6.31 17.22 13.90
N GLN A 186 5.29 16.86 13.12
CA GLN A 186 4.61 17.70 12.14
C GLN A 186 3.09 17.46 12.15
N GLY A 187 2.38 18.21 11.33
CA GLY A 187 0.92 18.21 11.27
C GLY A 187 0.33 19.42 11.99
N LYS A 188 -0.99 19.64 11.81
CA LYS A 188 -1.65 20.83 12.37
C LYS A 188 -1.70 20.80 13.89
N LEU A 189 -1.78 19.59 14.44
CA LEU A 189 -1.86 19.30 15.87
C LEU A 189 -0.60 18.60 16.39
N CYS A 190 0.48 18.55 15.59
CA CYS A 190 1.72 17.81 15.92
C CYS A 190 1.49 16.30 16.11
N GLU A 191 0.53 15.76 15.36
CA GLU A 191 0.09 14.37 15.42
C GLU A 191 1.04 13.38 14.72
N THR A 192 1.81 13.85 13.74
CA THR A 192 2.62 12.98 12.88
C THR A 192 4.10 13.06 13.27
N PRO A 193 4.74 11.95 13.66
CA PRO A 193 6.18 11.93 13.88
C PRO A 193 6.94 12.07 12.55
N ILE A 194 8.11 12.69 12.61
CA ILE A 194 9.03 12.88 11.48
C ILE A 194 10.21 11.94 11.67
N CYS A 195 10.41 11.07 10.70
CA CYS A 195 11.63 10.29 10.56
C CYS A 195 12.51 10.98 9.51
N SER A 196 13.66 11.52 9.93
CA SER A 196 14.66 12.09 9.04
C SER A 196 16.01 11.45 9.36
N PRO A 197 16.54 10.58 8.49
CA PRO A 197 16.02 10.26 7.15
C PRO A 197 14.71 9.43 7.17
N PRO A 198 13.90 9.44 6.09
CA PRO A 198 12.60 8.75 6.06
C PRO A 198 12.75 7.22 6.07
N CYS A 199 11.74 6.55 6.62
CA CYS A 199 11.58 5.10 6.52
C CYS A 199 11.40 4.69 5.06
N VAL A 200 12.05 3.61 4.64
CA VAL A 200 11.99 3.09 3.27
C VAL A 200 11.25 1.74 3.21
N ASN A 201 11.05 1.20 2.01
CA ASN A 201 10.43 -0.11 1.79
C ASN A 201 9.04 -0.29 2.46
N GLY A 202 8.26 0.79 2.56
CA GLY A 202 6.93 0.76 3.19
C GLY A 202 6.94 0.84 4.73
N GLY A 203 8.09 1.16 5.34
CA GLY A 203 8.18 1.40 6.78
C GLY A 203 7.35 2.60 7.24
N THR A 204 6.74 2.50 8.43
CA THR A 204 5.93 3.56 9.03
C THR A 204 6.68 4.23 10.18
N CYS A 205 6.70 5.56 10.23
CA CYS A 205 7.35 6.29 11.32
C CYS A 205 6.46 6.23 12.58
N LEU A 206 6.93 5.55 13.63
CA LEU A 206 6.19 5.42 14.89
C LEU A 206 6.52 6.57 15.85
N ARG A 207 7.79 6.96 15.89
CA ARG A 207 8.35 8.01 16.75
C ARG A 207 9.46 8.72 15.98
N PRO A 208 9.88 9.92 16.40
CA PRO A 208 10.96 10.63 15.74
C PRO A 208 12.21 9.73 15.59
N GLY A 209 12.58 9.43 14.35
CA GLY A 209 13.72 8.55 14.02
C GLY A 209 13.51 7.04 14.21
N VAL A 210 12.32 6.57 14.58
CA VAL A 210 12.03 5.14 14.80
C VAL A 210 10.99 4.65 13.80
N CYS A 211 11.40 3.71 12.95
CA CYS A 211 10.55 3.10 11.93
C CYS A 211 10.03 1.72 12.36
N ALA A 212 8.73 1.48 12.16
CA ALA A 212 8.16 0.14 12.11
C ALA A 212 8.37 -0.46 10.73
N CYS A 213 9.05 -1.60 10.66
CA CYS A 213 9.35 -2.27 9.41
C CYS A 213 8.30 -3.32 9.07
N PRO A 214 7.88 -3.39 7.79
CA PRO A 214 7.02 -4.47 7.33
C PRO A 214 7.75 -5.81 7.36
N LEU A 215 6.98 -6.89 7.31
CA LEU A 215 7.52 -8.25 7.25
C LEU A 215 8.56 -8.35 6.13
N GLY A 216 9.73 -8.90 6.45
CA GLY A 216 10.81 -9.06 5.47
C GLY A 216 11.76 -7.88 5.35
N TYR A 217 11.65 -6.86 6.20
CA TYR A 217 12.59 -5.74 6.26
C TYR A 217 13.01 -5.42 7.69
N GLN A 218 14.23 -4.93 7.85
CA GLN A 218 14.83 -4.56 9.13
C GLN A 218 15.77 -3.36 9.01
N GLY A 219 16.38 -2.98 10.13
CA GLY A 219 17.27 -1.84 10.24
C GLY A 219 16.54 -0.56 10.63
N GLN A 220 17.29 0.48 11.00
CA GLN A 220 16.73 1.73 11.56
C GLN A 220 15.70 2.42 10.66
N ARG A 221 15.83 2.25 9.34
CA ARG A 221 14.92 2.83 8.34
C ARG A 221 14.21 1.77 7.52
N CYS A 222 14.25 0.50 7.90
CA CYS A 222 13.74 -0.62 7.10
C CYS A 222 14.46 -0.80 5.76
N GLN A 223 15.73 -0.42 5.71
CA GLN A 223 16.55 -0.45 4.49
C GLN A 223 17.11 -1.83 4.17
N GLU A 224 17.18 -2.73 5.15
CA GLU A 224 17.73 -4.07 4.97
C GLU A 224 16.61 -5.06 4.70
N ALA A 225 16.68 -5.76 3.57
CA ALA A 225 15.78 -6.86 3.29
C ALA A 225 16.22 -8.11 4.07
N VAL A 226 15.24 -8.82 4.62
CA VAL A 226 15.41 -10.08 5.34
C VAL A 226 14.83 -11.20 4.48
N CYS A 227 15.62 -12.23 4.25
CA CYS A 227 15.21 -13.43 3.52
C CYS A 227 15.03 -14.56 4.52
N SER A 228 13.87 -15.20 4.52
CA SER A 228 13.62 -16.40 5.31
C SER A 228 13.04 -17.48 4.41
N PRO A 229 13.79 -18.54 4.12
CA PRO A 229 15.12 -18.87 4.62
C PRO A 229 16.26 -18.01 4.05
N VAL A 230 17.39 -17.94 4.78
CA VAL A 230 18.55 -17.11 4.41
C VAL A 230 19.19 -17.51 3.08
N CYS A 231 19.78 -16.54 2.39
CA CYS A 231 20.55 -16.79 1.18
C CYS A 231 21.81 -17.59 1.50
N GLN A 232 22.10 -18.63 0.71
CA GLN A 232 23.29 -19.47 0.87
C GLN A 232 24.49 -18.86 0.13
N ASN A 233 25.69 -19.42 0.36
CA ASN A 233 26.92 -19.08 -0.37
C ASN A 233 27.21 -17.58 -0.44
N GLN A 234 27.04 -16.88 0.69
CA GLN A 234 27.25 -15.44 0.84
C GLN A 234 26.36 -14.56 -0.06
N GLY A 235 25.25 -15.10 -0.56
CA GLY A 235 24.24 -14.32 -1.27
C GLY A 235 23.64 -13.23 -0.36
N ARG A 236 23.32 -12.07 -0.94
CA ARG A 236 22.70 -10.95 -0.21
C ARG A 236 21.21 -10.89 -0.50
N CYS A 237 20.39 -10.73 0.53
CA CYS A 237 18.96 -10.50 0.35
C CYS A 237 18.74 -9.11 -0.28
N LEU A 238 18.07 -9.08 -1.44
CA LEU A 238 17.89 -7.85 -2.21
C LEU A 238 16.48 -7.29 -2.05
N ARG A 239 15.50 -8.18 -1.95
CA ARG A 239 14.11 -7.91 -1.55
C ARG A 239 13.62 -9.08 -0.71
N TYR A 240 12.44 -8.96 -0.11
CA TYR A 240 11.82 -10.05 0.64
C TYR A 240 11.86 -11.36 -0.17
N ASN A 241 12.53 -12.37 0.38
CA ASN A 241 12.74 -13.70 -0.21
C ASN A 241 13.38 -13.72 -1.61
N THR A 242 14.10 -12.65 -2.00
CA THR A 242 14.81 -12.56 -3.29
C THR A 242 16.31 -12.36 -3.03
N CYS A 243 17.11 -13.38 -3.33
CA CYS A 243 18.55 -13.36 -3.13
C CYS A 243 19.29 -12.85 -4.39
N LYS A 244 20.30 -11.99 -4.18
CA LYS A 244 21.33 -11.70 -5.18
C LYS A 244 22.55 -12.55 -4.91
N CYS A 245 22.91 -13.36 -5.90
CA CYS A 245 24.01 -14.28 -5.78
C CYS A 245 25.36 -13.63 -6.10
N VAL A 246 26.39 -14.12 -5.41
CA VAL A 246 27.79 -13.84 -5.72
C VAL A 246 28.12 -14.51 -7.07
N PRO A 247 29.04 -13.95 -7.88
CA PRO A 247 29.48 -14.59 -9.11
C PRO A 247 29.87 -16.05 -8.90
N GLY A 248 29.41 -16.94 -9.78
CA GLY A 248 29.63 -18.38 -9.67
C GLY A 248 28.55 -19.14 -8.89
N TYR A 249 27.48 -18.50 -8.44
CA TYR A 249 26.31 -19.16 -7.84
C TYR A 249 25.01 -18.72 -8.51
N THR A 250 24.00 -19.59 -8.48
CA THR A 250 22.66 -19.38 -9.04
C THR A 250 21.58 -20.08 -8.20
N GLY A 251 20.33 -19.94 -8.61
CA GLY A 251 19.15 -20.44 -7.90
C GLY A 251 18.54 -19.40 -6.94
N HIS A 252 17.31 -19.67 -6.49
CA HIS A 252 16.52 -18.71 -5.71
C HIS A 252 17.16 -18.29 -4.38
N ARG A 253 18.01 -19.15 -3.79
CA ARG A 253 18.77 -18.89 -2.57
C ARG A 253 20.27 -18.97 -2.80
N CYS A 254 20.74 -18.86 -4.05
CA CYS A 254 22.16 -18.99 -4.40
C CYS A 254 22.76 -20.35 -4.00
N GLN A 255 21.93 -21.39 -3.96
CA GLN A 255 22.32 -22.72 -3.50
C GLN A 255 23.11 -23.51 -4.55
N THR A 256 22.98 -23.17 -5.83
CA THR A 256 23.54 -23.96 -6.92
C THR A 256 24.82 -23.32 -7.41
N PRO A 257 25.99 -23.97 -7.31
CA PRO A 257 27.21 -23.47 -7.93
C PRO A 257 27.12 -23.52 -9.45
N VAL A 258 27.78 -22.59 -10.10
CA VAL A 258 27.87 -22.49 -11.56
C VAL A 258 29.29 -22.85 -11.98
N CYS A 259 29.41 -23.87 -12.81
CA CYS A 259 30.68 -24.28 -13.41
C CYS A 259 30.77 -23.76 -14.84
N ARG A 260 31.76 -22.92 -15.10
CA ARG A 260 32.17 -22.48 -16.44
C ARG A 260 33.67 -22.71 -16.58
N PRO A 261 34.11 -23.71 -17.37
CA PRO A 261 33.33 -24.58 -18.28
C PRO A 261 32.38 -25.57 -17.56
N VAL A 262 31.37 -26.05 -18.29
CA VAL A 262 30.42 -27.06 -17.80
C VAL A 262 31.13 -28.41 -17.63
N CYS A 263 30.88 -29.08 -16.51
CA CYS A 263 31.41 -30.42 -16.22
C CYS A 263 30.87 -31.44 -17.23
N MET A 264 31.76 -32.17 -17.90
CA MET A 264 31.46 -33.21 -18.88
C MET A 264 31.47 -34.60 -18.22
N ASN A 265 31.11 -35.64 -18.98
CA ASN A 265 31.21 -37.05 -18.57
C ASN A 265 30.59 -37.34 -17.19
N GLN A 266 29.41 -36.75 -16.94
CA GLN A 266 28.66 -36.87 -15.68
C GLN A 266 29.37 -36.31 -14.44
N GLY A 267 30.38 -35.45 -14.62
CA GLY A 267 31.01 -34.72 -13.51
C GLY A 267 30.01 -33.80 -12.79
N ARG A 268 30.14 -33.69 -11.47
CA ARG A 268 29.26 -32.87 -10.62
C ARG A 268 29.91 -31.53 -10.29
N CYS A 269 29.18 -30.43 -10.48
CA CYS A 269 29.64 -29.12 -10.03
C CYS A 269 29.51 -29.02 -8.50
N VAL A 270 30.64 -28.95 -7.79
CA VAL A 270 30.69 -28.91 -6.32
C VAL A 270 31.00 -27.51 -5.78
N GLY A 271 31.52 -26.63 -6.62
CA GLY A 271 31.80 -25.24 -6.30
C GLY A 271 31.95 -24.41 -7.59
N PRO A 272 32.09 -23.09 -7.48
CA PRO A 272 32.30 -22.21 -8.63
C PRO A 272 33.48 -22.69 -9.47
N ASN A 273 33.22 -23.07 -10.73
CA ASN A 273 34.22 -23.60 -11.66
C ASN A 273 34.99 -24.84 -11.14
N GLN A 274 34.42 -25.58 -10.17
CA GLN A 274 35.01 -26.79 -9.61
C GLN A 274 34.14 -28.01 -9.93
N CYS A 275 34.64 -28.84 -10.83
CA CYS A 275 34.02 -30.10 -11.20
C CYS A 275 34.62 -31.26 -10.40
N LEU A 276 33.76 -32.03 -9.74
CA LEU A 276 34.10 -33.34 -9.21
C LEU A 276 33.90 -34.37 -10.33
N CYS A 277 35.00 -34.95 -10.80
CA CYS A 277 34.96 -35.91 -11.90
C CYS A 277 34.53 -37.30 -11.43
N THR A 278 33.85 -38.01 -12.33
CA THR A 278 33.54 -39.43 -12.18
C THR A 278 34.81 -40.27 -12.33
N SER A 279 34.77 -41.51 -11.83
CA SER A 279 35.93 -42.40 -11.91
C SER A 279 36.40 -42.56 -13.36
N GLY A 280 37.71 -42.47 -13.58
CA GLY A 280 38.30 -42.58 -14.91
C GLY A 280 38.34 -41.27 -15.71
N TRP A 281 37.91 -40.13 -15.14
CA TRP A 281 38.02 -38.81 -15.77
C TRP A 281 38.78 -37.81 -14.89
N THR A 282 39.44 -36.86 -15.54
CA THR A 282 40.22 -35.78 -14.92
C THR A 282 40.14 -34.51 -15.76
N GLY A 283 40.84 -33.47 -15.32
CA GLY A 283 40.83 -32.13 -15.93
C GLY A 283 39.77 -31.21 -15.32
N LEU A 284 39.86 -29.92 -15.64
CA LEU A 284 39.03 -28.86 -15.04
C LEU A 284 37.52 -29.05 -15.30
N ARG A 285 37.18 -29.68 -16.44
CA ARG A 285 35.80 -29.97 -16.85
C ARG A 285 35.52 -31.47 -17.00
N CYS A 286 36.38 -32.33 -16.44
CA CYS A 286 36.23 -33.79 -16.54
C CYS A 286 36.20 -34.33 -17.97
N ASP A 287 36.96 -33.72 -18.87
CA ASP A 287 37.05 -34.06 -20.29
C ASP A 287 38.25 -34.95 -20.62
N GLN A 288 39.22 -35.08 -19.72
CA GLN A 288 40.41 -35.88 -19.94
C GLN A 288 40.20 -37.30 -19.37
N PRO A 289 40.26 -38.36 -20.17
CA PRO A 289 40.18 -39.71 -19.66
C PRO A 289 41.47 -40.09 -18.90
N VAL A 290 41.34 -40.92 -17.89
CA VAL A 290 42.43 -41.50 -17.10
C VAL A 290 42.54 -42.96 -17.50
N CYS A 291 43.71 -43.38 -17.96
CA CYS A 291 44.00 -44.77 -18.30
C CYS A 291 44.88 -45.41 -17.21
N ARG A 292 44.41 -46.53 -16.66
CA ARG A 292 45.15 -47.38 -15.72
C ARG A 292 45.11 -48.82 -16.22
N PRO A 293 46.21 -49.38 -16.73
CA PRO A 293 47.56 -48.81 -16.87
C PRO A 293 47.65 -47.67 -17.91
N PHE A 294 48.72 -46.87 -17.83
CA PHE A 294 49.00 -45.80 -18.79
C PHE A 294 49.34 -46.37 -20.18
N CYS A 295 48.90 -45.69 -21.24
CA CYS A 295 49.19 -46.09 -22.62
C CYS A 295 50.68 -45.87 -22.92
N LYS A 296 51.40 -46.95 -23.23
CA LYS A 296 52.84 -46.93 -23.57
C LYS A 296 53.06 -46.71 -25.06
N ASN A 297 54.33 -46.55 -25.45
CA ASN A 297 54.78 -46.49 -26.85
C ASN A 297 54.06 -45.43 -27.70
N GLY A 298 53.66 -44.31 -27.09
CA GLY A 298 52.94 -43.23 -27.76
C GLY A 298 51.44 -43.47 -27.98
N GLY A 299 50.85 -44.46 -27.29
CA GLY A 299 49.40 -44.67 -27.28
C GLY A 299 48.63 -43.48 -26.69
N LEU A 300 47.47 -43.17 -27.28
CA LEU A 300 46.59 -42.10 -26.83
C LEU A 300 45.46 -42.66 -25.95
N CYS A 301 45.24 -42.07 -24.78
CA CYS A 301 44.10 -42.42 -23.93
C CYS A 301 42.85 -41.74 -24.50
N VAL A 302 41.92 -42.52 -25.07
CA VAL A 302 40.73 -41.99 -25.76
C VAL A 302 39.46 -42.09 -24.91
N MET A 303 39.43 -43.05 -23.97
CA MET A 303 38.37 -43.27 -23.00
C MET A 303 39.00 -43.85 -21.72
N PRO A 304 38.28 -43.85 -20.58
CA PRO A 304 38.78 -44.46 -19.35
C PRO A 304 39.27 -45.89 -19.60
N ASP A 305 40.52 -46.16 -19.25
CA ASP A 305 41.20 -47.46 -19.43
C ASP A 305 41.26 -48.01 -20.88
N VAL A 306 40.99 -47.16 -21.89
CA VAL A 306 41.03 -47.54 -23.31
C VAL A 306 42.10 -46.74 -24.06
N CYS A 307 43.14 -47.46 -24.48
CA CYS A 307 44.24 -46.91 -25.27
C CYS A 307 44.04 -47.13 -26.77
N SER A 308 44.20 -46.06 -27.55
CA SER A 308 44.36 -46.14 -29.00
C SER A 308 45.85 -46.32 -29.31
N CYS A 309 46.21 -47.50 -29.84
CA CYS A 309 47.60 -47.85 -30.08
C CYS A 309 48.07 -47.41 -31.47
N PRO A 310 49.31 -46.87 -31.59
CA PRO A 310 49.91 -46.60 -32.87
C PRO A 310 50.21 -47.91 -33.62
N ARG A 311 50.37 -47.80 -34.95
CA ARG A 311 50.62 -48.96 -35.83
C ARG A 311 51.82 -49.77 -35.31
N GLY A 312 51.64 -51.09 -35.27
CA GLY A 312 52.66 -52.03 -34.80
C GLY A 312 52.56 -52.39 -33.31
N TYR A 313 51.71 -51.72 -32.53
CA TYR A 313 51.45 -52.02 -31.12
C TYR A 313 50.00 -52.47 -30.89
N ILE A 314 49.80 -53.39 -29.96
CA ILE A 314 48.52 -53.96 -29.54
C ILE A 314 48.51 -54.23 -28.02
N GLY A 315 47.34 -54.55 -27.47
CA GLY A 315 47.13 -54.81 -26.04
C GLY A 315 46.54 -53.60 -25.31
N ALA A 316 46.12 -53.82 -24.06
CA ALA A 316 45.39 -52.82 -23.28
C ALA A 316 46.21 -51.54 -22.99
N ASP A 317 47.53 -51.67 -22.81
CA ASP A 317 48.46 -50.56 -22.56
C ASP A 317 49.40 -50.28 -23.74
N CYS A 318 49.12 -50.84 -24.92
CA CYS A 318 49.97 -50.75 -26.12
C CYS A 318 51.42 -51.28 -25.92
N SER A 319 51.64 -52.18 -24.96
CA SER A 319 52.97 -52.75 -24.70
C SER A 319 53.38 -53.87 -25.66
N ARG A 320 52.44 -54.55 -26.33
CA ARG A 320 52.74 -55.74 -27.14
C ARG A 320 52.95 -55.35 -28.60
N LEU A 321 54.04 -55.84 -29.21
CA LEU A 321 54.32 -55.63 -30.62
C LEU A 321 53.56 -56.64 -31.49
N VAL A 322 52.93 -56.17 -32.56
CA VAL A 322 52.25 -57.01 -33.55
C VAL A 322 53.22 -58.01 -34.18
N VAL A 323 54.43 -57.57 -34.52
CA VAL A 323 55.46 -58.42 -35.13
C VAL A 323 55.81 -59.60 -34.24
N VAL A 324 55.92 -59.40 -32.93
CA VAL A 324 56.21 -60.49 -31.98
C VAL A 324 55.07 -61.50 -31.99
N VAL A 325 53.81 -61.05 -32.00
CA VAL A 325 52.66 -61.98 -32.07
C VAL A 325 52.65 -62.75 -33.39
N VAL A 326 52.91 -62.08 -34.52
CA VAL A 326 53.00 -62.74 -35.83
C VAL A 326 54.13 -63.76 -35.85
N VAL A 327 55.33 -63.42 -35.36
CA VAL A 327 56.47 -64.35 -35.28
C VAL A 327 56.12 -65.55 -34.39
N VAL A 328 55.50 -65.34 -33.24
CA VAL A 328 55.08 -66.45 -32.35
C VAL A 328 54.05 -67.34 -33.05
N VAL A 329 53.05 -66.77 -33.71
CA VAL A 329 52.03 -67.54 -34.45
C VAL A 329 52.68 -68.35 -35.57
N VAL A 330 53.58 -67.74 -36.35
CA VAL A 330 54.31 -68.43 -37.42
C VAL A 330 55.17 -69.56 -36.86
N VAL A 331 55.92 -69.32 -35.79
CA VAL A 331 56.73 -70.37 -35.13
C VAL A 331 55.85 -71.50 -34.62
N VAL A 332 54.72 -71.20 -33.97
CA VAL A 332 53.77 -72.22 -33.50
C VAL A 332 53.23 -73.04 -34.67
N VAL A 333 52.80 -72.40 -35.76
CA VAL A 333 52.31 -73.09 -36.95
C VAL A 333 53.39 -73.98 -37.56
N VAL A 334 54.63 -73.48 -37.72
CA VAL A 334 55.76 -74.26 -38.24
C VAL A 334 56.05 -75.47 -37.35
N VAL A 335 56.06 -75.30 -36.03
CA VAL A 335 56.28 -76.40 -35.08
C VAL A 335 55.16 -77.43 -35.16
N VAL A 336 53.90 -77.00 -35.21
CA VAL A 336 52.74 -77.89 -35.34
C VAL A 336 52.79 -78.67 -36.65
N VAL A 337 53.09 -78.01 -37.76
CA VAL A 337 53.23 -78.65 -39.08
C VAL A 337 54.39 -79.64 -39.09
N ALA A 338 55.56 -79.26 -38.56
CA ALA A 338 56.71 -80.16 -38.47
C ALA A 338 56.40 -81.39 -37.61
N LYS A 339 55.69 -81.21 -36.49
CA LYS A 339 55.24 -82.32 -35.64
C LYS A 339 54.23 -83.21 -36.35
N PHE A 340 53.31 -82.65 -37.12
CA PHE A 340 52.38 -83.42 -37.95
C PHE A 340 53.13 -84.31 -38.94
N PHE A 341 54.10 -83.76 -39.69
CA PHE A 341 54.93 -84.56 -40.60
C PHE A 341 55.77 -85.62 -39.88
N GLN A 342 56.34 -85.30 -38.70
CA GLN A 342 57.02 -86.30 -37.88
C GLN A 342 56.09 -87.46 -37.51
N ILE A 343 54.86 -87.16 -37.08
CA ILE A 343 53.86 -88.18 -36.73
C ILE A 343 53.49 -89.04 -37.95
N VAL A 344 53.20 -88.42 -39.10
CA VAL A 344 52.88 -89.15 -40.34
C VAL A 344 54.04 -90.06 -40.76
N PHE A 345 55.28 -89.56 -40.68
CA PHE A 345 56.47 -90.36 -40.97
C PHE A 345 56.60 -91.58 -40.03
N PHE A 346 56.38 -91.41 -38.72
CA PHE A 346 56.37 -92.54 -37.77
C PHE A 346 55.26 -93.55 -38.06
N ILE A 347 54.06 -93.10 -38.46
CA ILE A 347 52.96 -93.99 -38.86
C ILE A 347 53.34 -94.81 -40.09
N LEU A 348 53.91 -94.17 -41.12
CA LEU A 348 54.36 -94.86 -42.34
C LEU A 348 55.49 -95.86 -42.05
N LEU A 349 56.46 -95.50 -41.20
CA LEU A 349 57.51 -96.42 -40.74
C LEU A 349 56.92 -97.62 -39.99
N CYS A 350 55.94 -97.40 -39.10
CA CYS A 350 55.25 -98.49 -38.41
C CYS A 350 54.54 -99.41 -39.39
N HIS A 351 53.85 -98.86 -40.39
CA HIS A 351 53.18 -99.64 -41.43
C HIS A 351 54.18 -100.42 -42.30
N ALA A 352 55.29 -99.80 -42.70
CA ALA A 352 56.34 -100.47 -43.46
C ALA A 352 57.00 -101.60 -42.65
N TYR A 353 57.30 -101.36 -41.37
CA TYR A 353 57.84 -102.36 -40.46
C TYR A 353 56.87 -103.53 -40.26
N PHE A 354 55.58 -103.25 -40.10
CA PHE A 354 54.54 -104.29 -39.99
C PHE A 354 54.43 -105.12 -41.27
N ASN A 355 54.40 -104.49 -42.44
CA ASN A 355 54.41 -105.19 -43.73
C ASN A 355 55.68 -106.01 -43.93
N TYR A 356 56.86 -105.46 -43.57
CA TYR A 356 58.13 -106.20 -43.61
C TYR A 356 58.11 -107.42 -42.68
N ARG A 357 57.56 -107.28 -41.48
CA ARG A 357 57.39 -108.41 -40.54
C ARG A 357 56.44 -109.47 -41.08
N ILE A 358 55.31 -109.08 -41.68
CA ILE A 358 54.40 -110.01 -42.37
C ILE A 358 55.14 -110.71 -43.50
N TRP A 359 55.82 -109.97 -44.38
CA TRP A 359 56.58 -110.53 -45.49
C TRP A 359 57.65 -111.51 -45.01
N LEU A 360 58.38 -111.18 -43.93
CA LEU A 360 59.40 -112.05 -43.35
C LEU A 360 58.78 -113.34 -42.78
N GLN A 361 57.62 -113.25 -42.11
CA GLN A 361 56.88 -114.43 -41.64
C GLN A 361 56.42 -115.31 -42.81
N CYS A 362 55.80 -114.71 -43.84
CA CYS A 362 55.42 -115.42 -45.07
C CYS A 362 56.63 -116.05 -45.77
N TYR A 363 57.76 -115.35 -45.85
CA TYR A 363 58.99 -115.86 -46.44
C TYR A 363 59.55 -117.05 -45.66
N ILE A 364 59.55 -116.99 -44.32
CA ILE A 364 59.96 -118.11 -43.46
C ILE A 364 59.04 -119.32 -43.68
N ILE A 365 57.72 -119.11 -43.77
CA ILE A 365 56.74 -120.17 -44.06
C ILE A 365 57.03 -120.80 -45.43
N ILE A 366 57.13 -120.01 -46.50
CA ILE A 366 57.41 -120.50 -47.87
C ILE A 366 58.75 -121.25 -47.95
N LYS A 367 59.78 -120.77 -47.24
CA LYS A 367 61.09 -121.42 -47.22
C LYS A 367 61.10 -122.73 -46.42
N HIS A 368 60.17 -122.87 -45.48
CA HIS A 368 59.99 -124.11 -44.74
C HIS A 368 59.19 -125.15 -45.56
N GLU A 369 58.25 -124.71 -46.40
CA GLU A 369 57.47 -125.56 -47.32
C GLU A 369 58.29 -126.07 -48.53
N SER A 370 59.28 -125.30 -49.00
CA SER A 370 60.10 -125.64 -50.18
C SER A 370 61.19 -126.71 -49.93
N ARG A 371 61.13 -127.41 -48.79
CA ARG A 371 61.97 -128.58 -48.49
C ARG A 371 61.25 -129.92 -48.63
N SER A 372 59.99 -129.94 -49.08
CA SER A 372 59.25 -131.18 -49.28
C SER A 372 58.34 -131.15 -50.51
N VAL A 373 58.86 -131.77 -51.58
CA VAL A 373 58.14 -132.66 -52.51
C VAL A 373 57.32 -132.03 -53.66
N GLU A 374 57.58 -132.58 -54.85
CA GLU A 374 56.82 -132.51 -56.09
C GLU A 374 55.34 -132.88 -55.89
N HIS A 375 54.40 -132.01 -56.26
CA HIS A 375 53.22 -132.35 -57.06
C HIS A 375 52.33 -131.10 -57.28
N ILE A 376 51.92 -130.93 -58.54
CA ILE A 376 50.95 -129.94 -59.00
C ILE A 376 49.54 -130.42 -58.63
N GLU A 377 48.67 -129.54 -58.11
CA GLU A 377 47.29 -129.38 -58.60
C GLU A 377 46.67 -128.03 -58.21
N PHE A 378 46.03 -127.41 -59.21
CA PHE A 378 45.23 -126.20 -59.14
C PHE A 378 43.88 -126.49 -58.46
N PHE A 379 43.46 -125.68 -57.49
CA PHE A 379 42.04 -125.41 -57.27
C PHE A 379 41.82 -123.96 -56.81
N ASN A 380 41.29 -123.17 -57.74
CA ASN A 380 40.62 -121.89 -57.48
C ASN A 380 39.24 -122.19 -56.91
N THR A 381 38.94 -121.73 -55.69
CA THR A 381 37.56 -121.38 -55.32
C THR A 381 37.55 -120.33 -54.21
N ALA A 382 36.97 -119.19 -54.56
CA ALA A 382 36.78 -118.03 -53.70
C ALA A 382 35.86 -118.33 -52.52
N HIS A 383 36.27 -117.90 -51.32
CA HIS A 383 35.37 -117.71 -50.17
C HIS A 383 35.64 -116.36 -49.53
N GLY A 384 34.90 -115.35 -49.99
CA GLY A 384 34.72 -114.08 -49.29
C GLY A 384 33.59 -114.22 -48.27
N PHE A 385 33.94 -114.30 -46.99
CA PHE A 385 33.02 -114.12 -45.87
C PHE A 385 33.32 -112.76 -45.23
N THR A 386 32.36 -111.83 -45.33
CA THR A 386 31.62 -111.20 -44.22
C THR A 386 31.12 -109.82 -44.66
N GLY A 387 29.82 -109.72 -44.92
CA GLY A 387 29.08 -108.49 -44.67
C GLY A 387 28.47 -108.58 -43.28
N VAL A 388 28.69 -107.58 -42.42
CA VAL A 388 27.77 -107.15 -41.35
C VAL A 388 28.02 -105.66 -41.05
N SER A 389 26.96 -104.88 -41.29
CA SER A 389 26.51 -103.65 -40.62
C SER A 389 27.26 -102.31 -40.76
N ILE A 390 26.63 -101.48 -41.60
CA ILE A 390 26.60 -100.02 -41.54
C ILE A 390 26.01 -99.59 -40.18
N GLY A 391 26.85 -99.00 -39.33
CA GLY A 391 26.43 -98.29 -38.12
C GLY A 391 26.10 -96.85 -38.44
N SER A 392 24.81 -96.55 -38.48
CA SER A 392 24.24 -95.21 -38.55
C SER A 392 24.67 -94.37 -37.34
N MET A 393 25.37 -93.25 -37.54
CA MET A 393 25.42 -92.16 -36.57
C MET A 393 24.83 -90.88 -37.17
N ARG A 394 23.83 -90.40 -36.44
CA ARG A 394 22.91 -89.31 -36.75
C ARG A 394 23.64 -87.98 -36.84
N TYR A 395 23.29 -87.19 -37.85
CA TYR A 395 23.40 -85.74 -37.80
C TYR A 395 22.45 -85.21 -36.72
N GLY A 396 23.02 -84.73 -35.61
CA GLY A 396 22.32 -83.90 -34.63
C GLY A 396 22.52 -82.42 -35.00
N LEU A 397 21.51 -81.82 -35.61
CA LEU A 397 21.32 -80.37 -35.61
C LEU A 397 20.87 -79.93 -34.21
N PRO A 398 21.43 -78.86 -33.62
CA PRO A 398 20.76 -78.16 -32.54
C PRO A 398 19.97 -76.99 -33.14
N SER A 399 18.64 -77.12 -33.13
CA SER A 399 17.71 -76.00 -33.29
C SER A 399 17.25 -75.49 -31.91
N GLU A 400 17.43 -74.19 -31.72
CA GLU A 400 16.59 -73.27 -30.94
C GLU A 400 16.11 -73.69 -29.55
N GLY A 401 16.77 -73.13 -28.53
CA GLY A 401 16.12 -72.79 -27.25
C GLY A 401 15.67 -71.33 -27.29
N ARG A 402 14.35 -71.12 -27.31
CA ARG A 402 13.72 -69.80 -27.17
C ARG A 402 13.04 -69.69 -25.80
N SER A 403 13.26 -68.53 -25.17
CA SER A 403 12.37 -67.78 -24.25
C SER A 403 12.10 -68.30 -22.83
N PRO A 404 11.67 -67.43 -21.88
CA PRO A 404 11.54 -65.97 -21.89
C PRO A 404 12.55 -65.21 -21.01
#